data_AF-A0A0R1MZ81-F1
#
_entry.id   AF-A0A0R1MZ81-F1
#
_cell.length_a   1.000
_cell.length_b   1.000
_cell.length_c   1.000
_cell.angle_alpha   90.00
_cell.angle_beta   90.00
_cell.angle_gamma   90.00
#
_symmetry.space_group_name_H-M   'P 1'
#
loop_
_entity.id
_entity.type
_entity.pdbx_description
1 polymer ?
#
loop_
_entity_poly.entity_id
_entity_poly.type
_entity_poly.pdbx_seq_one_letter_code
_entity_poly.pdbx_strand_id
1 'polypeptide(L)'
;MQKILFLDLSTTRCPHVRQLADRVLAGSQYATVRPITDGAAMLSKQAGQRTEIRELVDDAHVVVVGASPDLASHTQVTQVLTTQAPRHSFPRKKLILIVDADAAMERVISVWCHAAVHLDMDFEAVVRDEESASRTAYYLHTGRANPPQMNIVFRLRHGTHR
;
A
#
# COMPACT_ATOMS: atom_id res chain seq x y z
N MET A 1 -8.55 17.92 -7.81
CA MET A 1 -7.65 17.60 -6.68
C MET A 1 -7.46 16.09 -6.64
N GLN A 2 -6.25 15.61 -6.39
CA GLN A 2 -5.95 14.19 -6.27
C GLN A 2 -6.44 13.70 -4.90
N LYS A 3 -7.35 12.71 -4.86
CA LYS A 3 -7.81 12.12 -3.61
C LYS A 3 -6.81 11.07 -3.15
N ILE A 4 -6.30 11.21 -1.92
CA ILE A 4 -5.31 10.29 -1.36
C ILE A 4 -5.95 9.54 -0.19
N LEU A 5 -5.76 8.22 -0.19
CA LEU A 5 -6.11 7.36 0.94
C LEU A 5 -4.83 6.84 1.59
N PHE A 6 -4.70 7.07 2.89
CA PHE A 6 -3.67 6.47 3.72
C PHE A 6 -4.23 5.24 4.44
N LEU A 7 -3.79 4.06 4.02
CA LEU A 7 -4.05 2.78 4.69
C LEU A 7 -2.93 2.56 5.72
N ASP A 8 -3.23 2.89 6.98
CA ASP A 8 -2.28 2.77 8.09
C ASP A 8 -2.38 1.36 8.69
N LEU A 9 -1.53 0.46 8.18
CA LEU A 9 -1.27 -0.88 8.72
C LEU A 9 0.00 -0.90 9.59
N SER A 10 0.52 0.28 9.94
CA SER A 10 1.64 0.38 10.86
C SER A 10 1.14 0.09 12.27
N THR A 11 1.74 -0.91 12.93
CA THR A 11 1.50 -1.12 14.35
C THR A 11 2.13 0.03 15.15
N THR A 12 1.74 0.21 16.41
CA THR A 12 2.40 1.17 17.32
C THR A 12 3.90 0.94 17.48
N ARG A 13 4.40 -0.21 17.04
CA ARG A 13 5.82 -0.60 17.07
C ARG A 13 6.64 -0.08 15.87
N CYS A 14 6.00 0.54 14.88
CA CYS A 14 6.66 1.12 13.70
C CYS A 14 6.51 2.66 13.67
N PRO A 15 7.07 3.41 14.66
CA PRO A 15 6.92 4.87 14.71
C PRO A 15 7.58 5.57 13.52
N HIS A 16 8.63 4.97 12.96
CA HIS A 16 9.35 5.54 11.83
C HIS A 16 8.49 5.54 10.54
N VAL A 17 7.74 4.47 10.27
CA VAL A 17 6.77 4.42 9.15
C VAL A 17 5.76 5.57 9.22
N ARG A 18 5.31 5.94 10.42
CA ARG A 18 4.40 7.08 10.59
C ARG A 18 5.08 8.43 10.32
N GLN A 19 6.31 8.61 10.80
CA GLN A 19 7.09 9.81 10.50
C GLN A 19 7.32 9.99 9.00
N LEU A 20 7.60 8.89 8.28
CA LEU A 20 7.74 8.91 6.84
C LEU A 20 6.40 9.22 6.14
N ALA A 21 5.29 8.64 6.63
CA ALA A 21 3.96 8.93 6.12
C ALA A 21 3.58 10.40 6.27
N ASP A 22 3.83 10.98 7.45
CA ASP A 22 3.58 12.41 7.71
C ASP A 22 4.37 13.28 6.73
N ARG A 23 5.61 12.90 6.41
CA ARG A 23 6.42 13.62 5.43
C ARG A 23 5.92 13.45 3.99
N VAL A 24 5.52 12.24 3.60
CA VAL A 24 4.95 11.95 2.27
C VAL A 24 3.66 12.72 2.03
N LEU A 25 2.81 12.81 3.06
CA LEU A 25 1.46 13.37 2.98
C LEU A 25 1.38 14.85 3.38
N ALA A 26 2.49 15.45 3.84
CA ALA A 26 2.54 16.84 4.28
C ALA A 26 2.02 17.78 3.18
N GLY A 27 1.02 18.62 3.50
CA GLY A 27 0.43 19.57 2.55
C GLY A 27 -0.63 18.99 1.60
N SER A 28 -0.86 17.67 1.65
CA SER A 28 -1.91 17.01 0.88
C SER A 28 -3.19 16.82 1.70
N GLN A 29 -4.34 16.80 1.03
CA GLN A 29 -5.61 16.35 1.64
C GLN A 29 -5.74 14.84 1.47
N TYR A 30 -5.86 14.12 2.58
CA TYR A 30 -5.97 12.65 2.57
C TYR A 30 -6.96 12.16 3.62
N ALA A 31 -7.57 10.99 3.35
CA ALA A 31 -8.31 10.21 4.33
C ALA A 31 -7.39 9.17 4.95
N THR A 32 -7.60 8.78 6.22
CA THR A 32 -6.84 7.69 6.86
C THR A 32 -7.77 6.58 7.31
N VAL A 33 -7.37 5.34 7.03
CA VAL A 33 -8.05 4.13 7.50
C VAL A 33 -7.07 3.27 8.25
N ARG A 34 -7.50 2.77 9.43
CA ARG A 34 -6.77 1.81 10.25
C ARG A 34 -7.60 0.54 10.37
N PRO A 35 -7.35 -0.48 9.52
CA PRO A 35 -8.02 -1.76 9.63
C PRO A 35 -7.77 -2.39 11.00
N ILE A 36 -8.82 -2.93 11.62
CA ILE A 36 -8.71 -3.63 12.89
C ILE A 36 -8.24 -5.04 12.58
N THR A 37 -6.98 -5.35 12.87
CA THR A 37 -6.38 -6.67 12.58
C THR A 37 -6.34 -7.61 13.79
N ASP A 38 -6.83 -7.17 14.96
CA ASP A 38 -6.80 -7.95 16.20
C ASP A 38 -7.90 -9.02 16.26
N GLY A 39 -7.48 -10.26 16.54
CA GLY A 39 -8.17 -11.51 16.18
C GLY A 39 -9.49 -11.86 16.89
N ALA A 40 -10.00 -11.04 17.81
CA ALA A 40 -11.24 -11.34 18.55
C ALA A 40 -12.47 -10.52 18.10
N ALA A 41 -12.28 -9.34 17.49
CA ALA A 41 -13.39 -8.48 17.03
C ALA A 41 -13.82 -8.76 15.57
N MET A 42 -13.20 -9.77 14.95
CA MET A 42 -13.17 -9.98 13.50
C MET A 42 -14.45 -10.53 12.88
N LEU A 43 -15.20 -11.40 13.54
CA LEU A 43 -16.12 -12.29 12.80
C LEU A 43 -17.44 -11.65 12.36
N SER A 44 -17.86 -10.52 12.94
CA SER A 44 -19.11 -9.84 12.59
C SER A 44 -18.95 -8.44 11.98
N LYS A 45 -17.84 -7.73 12.26
CA LYS A 45 -17.56 -6.41 11.68
C LYS A 45 -16.80 -6.45 10.34
N GLN A 46 -16.27 -7.62 9.97
CA GLN A 46 -15.45 -7.76 8.77
C GLN A 46 -16.20 -7.49 7.47
N ALA A 47 -17.44 -7.94 7.29
CA ALA A 47 -18.12 -7.72 6.00
C ALA A 47 -18.31 -6.22 5.70
N GLY A 48 -18.76 -5.43 6.69
CA GLY A 48 -18.93 -3.99 6.55
C GLY A 48 -17.61 -3.24 6.38
N GLN A 49 -16.60 -3.57 7.19
CA GLN A 49 -15.27 -2.95 7.09
C GLN A 49 -14.54 -3.29 5.78
N ARG A 50 -14.77 -4.50 5.24
CA ARG A 50 -14.23 -4.92 3.93
C ARG A 50 -14.82 -4.09 2.80
N THR A 51 -16.13 -3.90 2.80
CA THR A 51 -16.82 -3.05 1.84
C THR A 51 -16.33 -1.61 1.94
N GLU A 52 -16.21 -1.06 3.16
CA GLU A 52 -15.74 0.30 3.41
C GLU A 52 -14.31 0.54 2.90
N ILE A 53 -13.36 -0.38 3.17
CA ILE A 53 -11.98 -0.26 2.67
C ILE A 53 -11.97 -0.25 1.14
N ARG A 54 -12.76 -1.11 0.50
CA ARG A 54 -12.82 -1.17 -0.96
C ARG A 54 -13.41 0.12 -1.54
N GLU A 55 -14.51 0.61 -0.99
CA GLU A 55 -15.15 1.86 -1.45
C GLU A 55 -14.20 3.05 -1.32
N LEU A 56 -13.43 3.12 -0.23
CA LEU A 56 -12.43 4.17 -0.05
C LEU A 56 -11.27 4.05 -1.05
N VAL A 57 -10.83 2.83 -1.37
CA VAL A 57 -9.85 2.61 -2.45
C VAL A 57 -10.43 2.98 -3.81
N ASP A 58 -11.71 2.72 -4.04
CA ASP A 58 -12.41 3.07 -5.27
C ASP A 58 -12.60 4.59 -5.45
N ASP A 59 -12.73 5.36 -4.37
CA ASP A 59 -12.77 6.83 -4.44
C ASP A 59 -11.37 7.47 -4.53
N ALA A 60 -10.32 6.77 -4.08
CA ALA A 60 -8.96 7.30 -4.05
C ALA A 60 -8.26 7.25 -5.42
N HIS A 61 -7.45 8.25 -5.74
CA HIS A 61 -6.56 8.21 -6.91
C HIS A 61 -5.18 7.61 -6.55
N VAL A 62 -4.77 7.80 -5.30
CA VAL A 62 -3.54 7.28 -4.73
C VAL A 62 -3.86 6.57 -3.43
N VAL A 63 -3.31 5.37 -3.29
CA VAL A 63 -3.33 4.61 -2.05
C VAL A 63 -1.92 4.59 -1.50
N VAL A 64 -1.73 5.24 -0.36
CA VAL A 64 -0.49 5.18 0.43
C VAL A 64 -0.68 4.13 1.51
N VAL A 65 0.22 3.17 1.60
CA VAL A 65 0.16 2.09 2.60
C VAL A 65 1.31 2.24 3.57
N GLY A 66 1.02 2.50 4.84
CA GLY A 66 2.01 2.39 5.92
C GLY A 66 2.04 0.94 6.40
N ALA A 67 3.17 0.26 6.30
CA ALA A 67 3.25 -1.17 6.54
C ALA A 67 4.18 -1.55 7.70
N SER A 68 3.88 -2.68 8.35
CA SER A 68 4.66 -3.25 9.44
C SER A 68 5.18 -4.63 9.02
N PRO A 69 6.13 -5.25 9.74
CA PRO A 69 6.60 -6.59 9.39
C PRO A 69 5.54 -7.70 9.60
N ASP A 70 4.40 -7.39 10.23
CA ASP A 70 3.31 -8.36 10.41
C ASP A 70 2.60 -8.67 9.09
N LEU A 71 2.97 -9.80 8.50
CA LEU A 71 2.43 -10.26 7.23
C LEU A 71 0.94 -10.60 7.28
N ALA A 72 0.39 -10.96 8.45
CA ALA A 72 -1.01 -11.38 8.57
C ALA A 72 -1.95 -10.23 8.22
N SER A 73 -1.70 -9.05 8.80
CA SER A 73 -2.43 -7.80 8.52
C SER A 73 -2.42 -7.44 7.03
N HIS A 74 -1.26 -7.57 6.38
CA HIS A 74 -1.11 -7.28 4.95
C HIS A 74 -1.82 -8.29 4.05
N THR A 75 -1.67 -9.58 4.34
CA THR A 75 -2.31 -10.66 3.57
C THR A 75 -3.81 -10.52 3.65
N GLN A 76 -4.35 -10.20 4.82
CA GLN A 76 -5.78 -10.03 4.97
C GLN A 76 -6.32 -8.85 4.16
N VAL A 77 -5.70 -7.67 4.27
CA VAL A 77 -6.17 -6.48 3.54
C VAL A 77 -6.04 -6.67 2.03
N THR A 78 -4.92 -7.22 1.56
CA THR A 78 -4.75 -7.53 0.14
C THR A 78 -5.72 -8.60 -0.34
N GLN A 79 -6.03 -9.61 0.48
CA GLN A 79 -7.06 -10.59 0.16
C GLN A 79 -8.44 -9.95 0.05
N VAL A 80 -8.81 -9.02 0.95
CA VAL A 80 -10.07 -8.29 0.89
C VAL A 80 -10.19 -7.52 -0.42
N LEU A 81 -9.14 -6.80 -0.80
CA LEU A 81 -9.11 -6.04 -2.05
C LEU A 81 -9.18 -6.96 -3.27
N THR A 82 -8.46 -8.08 -3.27
CA THR A 82 -8.34 -8.97 -4.46
C THR A 82 -9.48 -9.98 -4.60
N THR A 83 -10.11 -10.45 -3.52
CA THR A 83 -11.21 -11.43 -3.60
C THR A 83 -12.56 -10.80 -3.90
N GLN A 84 -12.77 -9.54 -3.52
CA GLN A 84 -14.03 -8.83 -3.76
C GLN A 84 -14.01 -8.02 -5.06
N ALA A 85 -12.83 -7.76 -5.61
CA ALA A 85 -12.64 -7.06 -6.87
C ALA A 85 -12.56 -8.04 -8.05
N PRO A 86 -13.27 -7.79 -9.16
CA PRO A 86 -12.89 -8.35 -10.45
C PRO A 86 -11.40 -8.08 -10.74
N ARG A 87 -10.71 -8.98 -11.46
CA ARG A 87 -9.36 -8.69 -11.95
C ARG A 87 -9.35 -7.34 -12.68
N HIS A 88 -8.36 -6.51 -12.42
CA HIS A 88 -8.21 -5.15 -12.98
C HIS A 88 -9.29 -4.13 -12.58
N SER A 89 -9.65 -4.11 -11.29
CA SER A 89 -10.69 -3.18 -10.80
C SER A 89 -10.22 -1.74 -10.60
N PHE A 90 -8.91 -1.47 -10.56
CA PHE A 90 -8.38 -0.17 -10.17
C PHE A 90 -7.36 0.40 -11.18
N PRO A 91 -7.70 0.45 -12.48
CA PRO A 91 -6.77 0.90 -13.52
C PRO A 91 -6.28 2.31 -13.24
N ARG A 92 -4.97 2.54 -13.41
CA ARG A 92 -4.30 3.85 -13.29
C ARG A 92 -4.31 4.45 -11.87
N LYS A 93 -4.78 3.72 -10.87
CA LYS A 93 -4.62 4.13 -9.47
C LYS A 93 -3.19 3.84 -9.05
N LYS A 94 -2.65 4.74 -8.24
CA LYS A 94 -1.25 4.67 -7.78
C LYS A 94 -1.18 4.03 -6.42
N LEU A 95 -0.20 3.15 -6.22
CA LEU A 95 0.13 2.56 -4.93
C LEU A 95 1.53 3.01 -4.50
N ILE A 96 1.63 3.58 -3.30
CA ILE A 96 2.89 3.94 -2.64
C ILE A 96 2.96 3.13 -1.34
N LEU A 97 4.07 2.44 -1.14
CA LEU A 97 4.28 1.63 0.04
C LEU A 97 5.35 2.26 0.93
N ILE A 98 5.04 2.48 2.21
CA ILE A 98 5.95 3.00 3.22
C ILE A 98 6.30 1.88 4.18
N VAL A 99 7.59 1.58 4.33
CA VAL A 99 8.12 0.49 5.14
C VAL A 99 9.32 0.96 5.94
N ASP A 100 9.65 0.25 7.02
CA ASP A 100 10.95 0.40 7.66
C ASP A 100 12.07 -0.17 6.76
N ALA A 101 13.30 0.33 6.93
CA ALA A 101 14.50 -0.14 6.24
C ALA A 101 15.02 -1.48 6.79
N ASP A 102 14.14 -2.47 6.98
CA ASP A 102 14.45 -3.82 7.46
C ASP A 102 14.31 -4.85 6.33
N ALA A 103 15.22 -5.81 6.26
CA ALA A 103 15.16 -6.94 5.33
C ALA A 103 13.87 -7.78 5.52
N ALA A 104 13.27 -7.78 6.71
CA ALA A 104 11.97 -8.40 6.96
C ALA A 104 10.84 -7.82 6.08
N MET A 105 11.00 -6.59 5.60
CA MET A 105 9.99 -5.89 4.77
C MET A 105 9.97 -6.35 3.31
N GLU A 106 10.97 -7.09 2.82
CA GLU A 106 10.98 -7.59 1.43
C GLU A 106 9.77 -8.49 1.14
N ARG A 107 9.32 -9.29 2.12
CA ARG A 107 8.11 -10.11 1.98
C ARG A 107 6.84 -9.25 1.88
N VAL A 108 6.78 -8.17 2.65
CA VAL A 108 5.65 -7.23 2.65
C VAL A 108 5.57 -6.49 1.31
N ILE A 109 6.73 -6.04 0.80
CA ILE A 109 6.83 -5.42 -0.53
C ILE A 109 6.35 -6.37 -1.61
N SER A 110 6.78 -7.63 -1.56
CA SER A 110 6.33 -8.66 -2.51
C SER A 110 4.81 -8.83 -2.49
N VAL A 111 4.19 -8.92 -1.30
CA VAL A 111 2.72 -9.03 -1.16
C VAL A 111 2.00 -7.85 -1.81
N TRP A 112 2.44 -6.62 -1.53
CA TRP A 112 1.80 -5.42 -2.10
C TRP A 112 2.06 -5.24 -3.59
N CYS A 113 3.23 -5.64 -4.08
CA CYS A 113 3.53 -5.66 -5.51
C CYS A 113 2.59 -6.64 -6.23
N HIS A 114 2.40 -7.84 -5.70
CA HIS A 114 1.45 -8.82 -6.26
C HIS A 114 0.00 -8.31 -6.22
N ALA A 115 -0.40 -7.66 -5.13
CA ALA A 115 -1.71 -7.05 -5.01
C ALA A 115 -1.92 -5.94 -6.05
N ALA A 116 -0.94 -5.04 -6.23
CA ALA A 116 -1.02 -3.97 -7.22
C ALA A 116 -1.19 -4.52 -8.64
N VAL A 117 -0.41 -5.54 -9.03
CA VAL A 117 -0.55 -6.20 -10.34
C VAL A 117 -1.94 -6.83 -10.50
N HIS A 118 -2.46 -7.51 -9.48
CA HIS A 118 -3.79 -8.13 -9.54
C HIS A 118 -4.91 -7.11 -9.70
N LEU A 119 -4.74 -5.94 -9.08
CA LEU A 119 -5.73 -4.86 -9.04
C LEU A 119 -5.59 -3.87 -10.21
N ASP A 120 -4.57 -4.02 -11.07
CA ASP A 120 -4.23 -3.09 -12.16
C ASP A 120 -3.83 -1.68 -11.68
N MET A 121 -3.15 -1.64 -10.53
CA MET A 121 -2.61 -0.41 -9.95
C MET A 121 -1.15 -0.19 -10.36
N ASP A 122 -0.78 1.06 -10.56
CA ASP A 122 0.60 1.48 -10.78
C ASP A 122 1.34 1.45 -9.43
N PHE A 123 2.25 0.50 -9.24
CA PHE A 123 3.12 0.45 -8.06
C PHE A 123 4.24 1.49 -8.21
N GLU A 124 4.04 2.67 -7.65
CA GLU A 124 4.84 3.85 -7.93
C GLU A 124 6.13 3.93 -7.12
N ALA A 125 6.09 3.61 -5.82
CA ALA A 125 7.25 3.82 -4.95
C ALA A 125 7.24 2.92 -3.71
N VAL A 126 8.46 2.61 -3.23
CA VAL A 126 8.71 2.14 -1.87
C VAL A 126 9.49 3.23 -1.13
N VAL A 127 8.92 3.74 -0.04
CA VAL A 127 9.52 4.75 0.83
C VAL A 127 10.11 4.05 2.04
N ARG A 128 11.41 4.20 2.25
CA ARG A 128 12.17 3.56 3.36
C ARG A 128 12.94 4.54 4.22
N ASP A 129 13.06 5.78 3.77
CA ASP A 129 13.90 6.81 4.38
C ASP A 129 13.35 8.22 4.07
N GLU A 130 13.95 9.22 4.70
CA GLU A 130 13.54 10.61 4.56
C GLU A 130 13.69 11.17 3.13
N GLU A 131 14.70 10.69 2.38
CA GLU A 131 14.97 11.16 1.02
C GLU A 131 13.87 10.67 0.06
N SER A 132 13.59 9.36 0.08
CA SER A 132 12.51 8.74 -0.68
C SER A 132 11.14 9.29 -0.28
N ALA A 133 10.93 9.62 1.00
CA ALA A 133 9.72 10.30 1.46
C ALA A 133 9.58 11.69 0.85
N SER A 134 10.65 12.50 0.87
CA SER A 134 10.64 13.87 0.32
C SER A 134 10.41 13.89 -1.20
N ARG A 135 11.04 12.95 -1.92
CA ARG A 135 10.85 12.77 -3.36
C ARG A 135 9.41 12.39 -3.70
N THR A 136 8.85 11.45 -2.93
CA THR A 136 7.46 11.01 -3.10
C THR A 136 6.47 12.13 -2.79
N ALA A 137 6.72 12.92 -1.74
CA ALA A 137 5.92 14.10 -1.43
C ALA A 137 5.93 15.10 -2.60
N TYR A 138 7.10 15.44 -3.14
CA TYR A 138 7.21 16.33 -4.29
C TYR A 138 6.42 15.81 -5.51
N TYR A 139 6.49 14.51 -5.77
CA TYR A 139 5.71 13.86 -6.82
C TYR A 139 4.20 14.02 -6.62
N LEU A 140 3.69 13.77 -5.41
CA LEU A 140 2.26 13.92 -5.09
C LEU A 140 1.77 15.37 -5.28
N HIS A 141 2.61 16.37 -5.01
CA HIS A 141 2.22 17.78 -5.15
C HIS A 141 2.30 18.29 -6.59
N THR A 142 3.27 17.82 -7.36
CA THR A 142 3.56 18.39 -8.69
C THR A 142 3.05 17.53 -9.84
N GLY A 143 2.69 16.27 -9.57
CA GLY A 143 2.38 15.27 -10.60
C GLY A 143 3.57 14.91 -11.50
N ARG A 144 4.76 15.46 -11.24
CA ARG A 144 5.98 15.21 -12.01
C ARG A 144 6.77 14.11 -11.34
N ALA A 145 6.82 12.94 -11.99
CA ALA A 145 7.67 11.86 -11.54
C ALA A 145 9.14 12.28 -11.66
N ASN A 146 9.89 12.27 -10.56
CA ASN A 146 11.30 11.92 -10.64
C ASN A 146 11.32 10.39 -10.63
N PRO A 147 11.66 9.72 -11.76
CA PRO A 147 11.47 8.28 -11.89
C PRO A 147 12.09 7.56 -10.68
N PRO A 148 11.34 6.68 -10.00
CA PRO A 148 11.92 5.82 -8.99
C PRO A 148 12.88 4.86 -9.67
N GLN A 149 14.13 4.79 -9.19
CA GLN A 149 15.04 3.71 -9.56
C GLN A 149 14.62 2.44 -8.81
N MET A 150 13.52 1.80 -9.22
CA MET A 150 13.15 0.49 -8.70
C MET A 150 13.82 -0.60 -9.55
N ASN A 151 14.96 -1.11 -9.10
CA ASN A 151 15.54 -2.36 -9.60
C ASN A 151 14.77 -3.55 -9.02
N ILE A 152 13.52 -3.76 -9.43
CA ILE A 152 12.77 -4.97 -9.09
C ILE A 152 13.02 -6.01 -10.19
N VAL A 153 13.88 -6.98 -9.89
CA VAL A 153 14.16 -8.12 -10.79
C VAL A 153 13.11 -9.20 -10.55
N PHE A 154 12.14 -9.34 -11.46
CA PHE A 154 11.25 -10.49 -11.47
C PHE A 154 12.00 -11.71 -12.00
N ARG A 155 12.35 -12.65 -11.12
CA ARG A 155 12.83 -13.97 -11.54
C ARG A 155 11.61 -14.83 -11.90
N LEU A 156 11.19 -14.77 -13.17
CA LEU A 156 10.18 -15.68 -13.70
C LEU A 156 10.72 -17.11 -13.61
N ARG A 157 10.20 -17.90 -12.66
CA ARG A 157 10.43 -19.35 -12.68
C ARG A 157 9.58 -19.91 -13.83
N HIS A 158 10.22 -20.20 -14.96
CA HIS A 158 9.62 -21.04 -15.99
C HIS A 158 9.33 -22.41 -15.36
N GLY A 159 8.06 -22.68 -15.11
CA GLY A 159 7.58 -24.01 -14.78
C GLY A 159 7.82 -24.91 -15.98
N THR A 160 8.75 -25.85 -15.85
CA THR A 160 8.91 -26.98 -16.75
C THR A 160 7.65 -27.83 -16.70
N HIS A 161 6.88 -27.84 -17.79
CA HIS A 161 5.91 -28.90 -18.02
C HIS A 161 6.68 -30.22 -18.22
N ARG A 162 6.40 -31.19 -17.36
CA ARG A 162 6.59 -32.63 -17.61
C ARG A 162 5.29 -33.33 -17.23
#